data_AF-A0A7C3CPH2-F1
#
_entry.id   AF-A0A7C3CPH2-F1
#
_cell.length_a   1.000
_cell.length_b   1.000
_cell.length_c   1.000
_cell.angle_alpha   90.00
_cell.angle_beta   90.00
_cell.angle_gamma   90.00
#
_symmetry.space_group_name_H-M   'P 1'
#
loop_
_entity.id
_entity.type
_entity.pdbx_description
1 polymer ?
#
loop_
_entity_poly.entity_id
_entity_poly.type
_entity_poly.pdbx_seq_one_letter_code
_entity_poly.pdbx_strand_id
1 'polypeptide(L)'
;MRSNDAVNLRAFGQHLLAQKRAAVAGQRYLNADGNRCADNSQRQQSRVVLPHPAIDTALHTRADASGWLSPLSEGVQNPLPNTSEKTASVLLSTVAINPALLNGMVKRGHTSAGRLWLLCRAMDRAGRGVVRLDMLRQQLANKADAANYVGSWRRIRQIVARGEGVFWVRGRGRIGRGRLYLAGASVVSRRLGIHRLERHNVKLAVADLVAGTKRARAAFYAAFHAGRRPSPISR
;
A
#
# COMPACT_ATOMS: atom_id res chain seq x y z
N MET A 1 43.07 9.15 -28.30
CA MET A 1 42.47 7.93 -27.71
C MET A 1 40.96 8.08 -27.73
N ARG A 2 40.28 7.33 -28.59
CA ARG A 2 38.83 7.41 -28.88
C ARG A 2 38.05 6.37 -28.07
N SER A 3 36.88 6.78 -27.60
CA SER A 3 35.58 6.08 -27.64
C SER A 3 35.46 4.66 -27.06
N ASN A 4 34.67 4.47 -25.98
CA ASN A 4 33.98 3.19 -25.73
C ASN A 4 32.74 3.16 -24.80
N ASP A 5 32.14 4.29 -24.38
CA ASP A 5 31.02 4.24 -23.40
C ASP A 5 29.59 4.37 -23.99
N ALA A 6 29.41 4.27 -25.31
CA ALA A 6 28.13 4.56 -25.97
C ALA A 6 27.19 3.36 -26.19
N VAL A 7 27.55 2.13 -25.82
CA VAL A 7 26.80 0.94 -26.27
C VAL A 7 25.65 0.50 -25.35
N ASN A 8 25.61 0.91 -24.07
CA ASN A 8 24.69 0.27 -23.11
C ASN A 8 23.34 0.98 -22.84
N LEU A 9 23.04 2.09 -23.51
CA LEU A 9 21.77 2.83 -23.30
C LEU A 9 20.66 2.55 -24.33
N ARG A 10 20.97 1.87 -25.45
CA ARG A 10 19.95 1.51 -26.46
C ARG A 10 19.21 0.19 -26.15
N ALA A 11 19.81 -0.73 -25.38
CA ALA A 11 19.19 -2.02 -25.06
C ALA A 11 18.03 -1.91 -24.06
N PHE A 12 18.09 -0.98 -23.09
CA PHE A 12 17.02 -0.80 -22.09
C PHE A 12 15.76 -0.12 -22.65
N GLY A 13 15.87 0.65 -23.74
CA GLY A 13 14.73 1.33 -24.37
C GLY A 13 13.81 0.39 -25.16
N GLN A 14 14.33 -0.70 -25.72
CA GLN A 14 13.53 -1.62 -26.54
C GLN A 14 12.69 -2.60 -25.71
N HIS A 15 13.15 -2.98 -24.52
CA HIS A 15 12.43 -3.93 -23.67
C HIS A 15 11.15 -3.33 -23.02
N LEU A 16 11.09 -2.00 -22.85
CA LEU A 16 9.95 -1.27 -22.27
C LEU A 16 8.88 -0.91 -23.32
N LEU A 17 9.25 -0.88 -24.60
CA LEU A 17 8.32 -0.73 -25.74
C LEU A 17 7.68 -2.06 -26.15
N ALA A 18 8.37 -3.20 -25.97
CA ALA A 18 7.81 -4.54 -26.21
C ALA A 18 6.67 -4.89 -25.23
N GLN A 19 6.79 -4.53 -23.95
CA GLN A 19 5.72 -4.79 -22.96
C GLN A 19 4.48 -3.91 -23.15
N LYS A 20 4.59 -2.72 -23.76
CA LYS A 20 3.43 -1.87 -24.07
C LYS A 20 2.67 -2.28 -25.33
N ARG A 21 3.32 -2.97 -26.29
CA ARG A 21 2.64 -3.48 -27.50
C ARG A 21 1.82 -4.76 -27.24
N ALA A 22 2.22 -5.60 -26.28
CA ALA A 22 1.46 -6.79 -25.91
C ALA A 22 0.13 -6.49 -25.17
N ALA A 23 -0.02 -5.31 -24.54
CA ALA A 23 -1.23 -4.94 -23.81
C ALA A 23 -2.32 -4.28 -24.67
N VAL A 24 -2.02 -3.88 -25.91
CA VAL A 24 -2.97 -3.19 -26.81
C VAL A 24 -3.47 -4.10 -27.95
N ALA A 25 -2.81 -5.24 -28.18
CA ALA A 25 -3.21 -6.20 -29.22
C ALA A 25 -4.29 -7.20 -28.78
N GLY A 26 -4.71 -7.22 -27.51
CA GLY A 26 -5.70 -8.17 -26.98
C GLY A 26 -7.16 -7.67 -26.96
N GLN A 27 -7.47 -6.53 -27.57
CA GLN A 27 -8.78 -5.87 -27.42
C GLN A 27 -9.42 -5.48 -28.75
N ARG A 28 -9.20 -6.29 -29.79
CA ARG A 28 -9.91 -6.18 -31.08
C ARG A 28 -10.11 -7.56 -31.69
N TYR A 29 -11.07 -8.31 -31.18
CA TYR A 29 -11.79 -9.31 -31.97
C TYR A 29 -13.28 -9.22 -31.64
N LEU A 30 -14.03 -8.78 -32.65
CA LEU A 30 -15.34 -9.28 -33.08
C LEU A 30 -16.48 -9.24 -32.05
N ASN A 31 -17.33 -8.20 -32.18
CA ASN A 31 -18.77 -8.33 -32.00
C ASN A 31 -19.43 -7.68 -33.23
N ALA A 32 -19.43 -8.42 -34.32
CA ALA A 32 -20.33 -8.25 -35.44
C ALA A 32 -20.73 -9.68 -35.79
N ASP A 33 -21.96 -10.05 -35.43
CA ASP A 33 -22.85 -10.94 -36.17
C ASP A 33 -23.97 -11.38 -35.23
N GLY A 34 -25.18 -10.93 -35.55
CA GLY A 34 -26.39 -11.51 -35.00
C GLY A 34 -26.57 -12.91 -35.56
N ASN A 35 -26.86 -13.88 -34.71
CA ASN A 35 -27.70 -15.01 -35.07
C ASN A 35 -28.35 -15.64 -33.84
N ARG A 36 -29.64 -15.97 -34.04
CA ARG A 36 -30.52 -16.71 -33.13
C ARG A 36 -30.25 -18.22 -33.22
N CYS A 37 -30.81 -18.91 -32.24
CA CYS A 37 -31.23 -20.32 -32.23
C CYS A 37 -30.14 -21.40 -32.13
N ALA A 38 -30.04 -22.00 -30.95
CA ALA A 38 -30.20 -23.44 -30.66
C ALA A 38 -29.86 -23.66 -29.17
N ASP A 39 -30.84 -24.03 -28.36
CA ASP A 39 -30.96 -25.38 -27.79
C ASP A 39 -29.70 -25.85 -27.05
N ASN A 40 -29.74 -25.77 -25.72
CA ASN A 40 -28.79 -26.45 -24.85
C ASN A 40 -29.57 -27.22 -23.79
N SER A 41 -30.43 -28.11 -24.27
CA SER A 41 -30.90 -29.27 -23.52
C SER A 41 -29.76 -30.29 -23.49
N GLN A 42 -29.52 -30.88 -22.30
CA GLN A 42 -28.62 -32.01 -22.04
C GLN A 42 -27.12 -31.73 -21.85
N ARG A 43 -26.72 -31.59 -20.57
CA ARG A 43 -25.66 -32.42 -19.96
C ARG A 43 -25.72 -32.32 -18.44
N GLN A 44 -26.62 -33.10 -17.86
CA GLN A 44 -26.47 -33.56 -16.48
C GLN A 44 -25.29 -34.54 -16.46
N GLN A 45 -24.19 -34.16 -15.81
CA GLN A 45 -23.11 -35.08 -15.48
C GLN A 45 -23.13 -35.35 -13.96
N SER A 46 -23.66 -36.52 -13.64
CA SER A 46 -23.02 -37.53 -12.79
C SER A 46 -22.53 -37.09 -11.42
N ARG A 47 -23.44 -37.16 -10.45
CA ARG A 47 -23.17 -37.15 -9.02
C ARG A 47 -22.55 -38.50 -8.63
N VAL A 48 -21.24 -38.56 -8.45
CA VAL A 48 -20.55 -39.72 -7.84
C VAL A 48 -20.81 -39.65 -6.33
N VAL A 49 -21.71 -40.51 -5.86
CA VAL A 49 -21.97 -40.75 -4.44
C VAL A 49 -20.94 -41.79 -3.96
N LEU A 50 -20.03 -41.37 -3.08
CA LEU A 50 -19.16 -42.29 -2.34
C LEU A 50 -19.90 -42.80 -1.09
N PRO A 51 -19.82 -44.10 -0.76
CA PRO A 51 -20.44 -44.67 0.43
C PRO A 51 -19.67 -44.28 1.70
N HIS A 52 -20.42 -43.83 2.72
CA HIS A 52 -19.95 -43.72 4.10
C HIS A 52 -19.83 -45.12 4.73
N PRO A 53 -18.69 -45.48 5.33
CA PRO A 53 -18.66 -46.62 6.25
C PRO A 53 -19.26 -46.22 7.60
N ALA A 54 -20.18 -47.06 8.06
CA ALA A 54 -20.73 -47.06 9.40
C ALA A 54 -19.60 -47.21 10.43
N ILE A 55 -19.54 -46.31 11.41
CA ILE A 55 -18.74 -46.50 12.61
C ILE A 55 -19.71 -46.93 13.69
N ASP A 56 -19.58 -48.21 14.05
CA ASP A 56 -20.29 -48.84 15.13
C ASP A 56 -19.96 -48.21 16.48
N THR A 57 -21.04 -48.13 17.24
CA THR A 57 -21.11 -47.76 18.65
C THR A 57 -20.37 -48.80 19.50
N ALA A 58 -19.39 -48.35 20.29
CA ALA A 58 -18.94 -49.10 21.46
C ALA A 58 -18.79 -48.14 22.66
N LEU A 59 -19.80 -48.20 23.51
CA LEU A 59 -19.79 -47.80 24.92
C LEU A 59 -18.50 -48.18 25.62
N HIS A 60 -17.86 -47.26 26.34
CA HIS A 60 -17.13 -47.53 27.58
C HIS A 60 -17.25 -46.33 28.52
N THR A 61 -18.08 -46.52 29.54
CA THR A 61 -17.79 -46.31 30.96
C THR A 61 -17.38 -44.91 31.46
N ARG A 62 -18.30 -44.34 32.24
CA ARG A 62 -18.15 -43.33 33.30
C ARG A 62 -16.78 -43.31 33.98
N ALA A 63 -16.21 -42.12 34.08
CA ALA A 63 -15.40 -41.72 35.24
C ALA A 63 -15.63 -40.23 35.50
N ASP A 64 -16.03 -39.94 36.73
CA ASP A 64 -16.38 -38.64 37.26
C ASP A 64 -15.20 -37.66 37.21
N ALA A 65 -15.46 -36.45 36.68
CA ALA A 65 -14.55 -35.30 36.82
C ALA A 65 -15.35 -34.01 37.06
N SER A 66 -16.42 -34.12 37.85
CA SER A 66 -17.17 -32.99 38.40
C SER A 66 -16.39 -32.40 39.59
N GLY A 67 -15.29 -31.71 39.31
CA GLY A 67 -14.44 -31.16 40.39
C GLY A 67 -13.52 -29.99 40.03
N TRP A 68 -13.34 -29.65 38.75
CA TRP A 68 -12.37 -28.62 38.34
C TRP A 68 -12.99 -27.31 37.83
N LEU A 69 -14.32 -27.19 37.86
CA LEU A 69 -15.03 -25.93 37.59
C LEU A 69 -15.38 -25.25 38.92
N SER A 70 -14.36 -24.83 39.65
CA SER A 70 -14.51 -23.66 40.52
C SER A 70 -14.22 -22.40 39.70
N PRO A 71 -14.95 -21.30 39.95
CA PRO A 71 -15.11 -20.23 38.99
C PRO A 71 -13.87 -19.33 39.01
N LEU A 72 -13.16 -19.25 37.89
CA LEU A 72 -12.29 -18.11 37.58
C LEU A 72 -13.16 -16.89 37.22
N SER A 73 -14.08 -16.53 38.12
CA SER A 73 -14.79 -15.25 38.16
C SER A 73 -14.06 -14.29 39.09
N GLU A 74 -12.76 -14.12 38.88
CA GLU A 74 -12.03 -12.94 39.37
C GLU A 74 -11.75 -12.07 38.16
N GLY A 75 -12.34 -10.87 38.20
CA GLY A 75 -12.33 -9.90 37.12
C GLY A 75 -10.92 -9.50 36.72
N VAL A 76 -10.34 -10.21 35.75
CA VAL A 76 -9.34 -9.65 34.86
C VAL A 76 -10.10 -8.68 33.95
N GLN A 77 -10.29 -7.45 34.45
CA GLN A 77 -10.50 -6.31 33.59
C GLN A 77 -9.26 -6.20 32.71
N ASN A 78 -9.24 -6.92 31.59
CA ASN A 78 -8.39 -6.56 30.47
C ASN A 78 -8.86 -5.16 30.08
N PRO A 79 -8.05 -4.10 30.26
CA PRO A 79 -8.39 -2.82 29.70
C PRO A 79 -8.51 -3.03 28.20
N LEU A 80 -9.74 -3.02 27.69
CA LEU A 80 -9.97 -2.82 26.27
C LEU A 80 -9.11 -1.62 25.90
N PRO A 81 -8.25 -1.69 24.86
CA PRO A 81 -7.55 -0.51 24.38
C PRO A 81 -8.64 0.50 24.00
N ASN A 82 -8.78 1.51 24.85
CA ASN A 82 -9.58 2.71 24.68
C ASN A 82 -9.38 3.25 23.25
N THR A 83 -10.28 2.83 22.35
CA THR A 83 -10.26 3.25 20.94
C THR A 83 -10.82 4.68 20.79
N SER A 84 -10.63 5.52 21.81
CA SER A 84 -11.10 6.91 21.90
C SER A 84 -9.97 7.96 21.92
N GLU A 85 -8.68 7.58 21.95
CA GLU A 85 -7.56 8.49 21.57
C GLU A 85 -7.49 8.78 20.05
N LYS A 86 -8.60 8.49 19.37
CA LYS A 86 -8.71 8.34 17.93
C LYS A 86 -8.78 9.74 17.32
N THR A 87 -7.71 10.10 16.60
CA THR A 87 -7.65 11.26 15.68
C THR A 87 -7.22 12.58 16.32
N ALA A 88 -6.23 12.58 17.23
CA ALA A 88 -5.38 13.77 17.36
C ALA A 88 -4.82 14.11 15.97
N SER A 89 -5.32 15.21 15.40
CA SER A 89 -5.27 15.58 13.98
C SER A 89 -3.92 15.26 13.35
N VAL A 90 -3.94 14.40 12.32
CA VAL A 90 -2.76 14.02 11.53
C VAL A 90 -2.03 15.25 10.98
N LEU A 91 -2.69 16.40 10.89
CA LEU A 91 -2.18 17.65 10.30
C LEU A 91 -1.14 18.40 11.12
N LEU A 92 -1.17 18.28 12.46
CA LEU A 92 -0.16 18.91 13.31
C LEU A 92 1.14 18.09 13.37
N SER A 93 1.13 16.90 12.77
CA SER A 93 2.31 16.04 12.75
C SER A 93 3.30 16.47 11.66
N THR A 94 4.58 16.25 11.94
CA THR A 94 5.66 16.40 10.96
C THR A 94 6.29 15.05 10.69
N VAL A 95 6.67 14.80 9.44
CA VAL A 95 7.40 13.58 9.05
C VAL A 95 8.84 13.94 8.75
N ALA A 96 9.79 13.31 9.44
CA ALA A 96 11.21 13.43 9.14
C ALA A 96 11.58 12.54 7.93
N ILE A 97 12.19 13.14 6.91
CA ILE A 97 12.60 12.43 5.71
C ILE A 97 13.88 12.98 5.08
N ASN A 98 14.68 12.08 4.50
CA ASN A 98 15.84 12.45 3.73
C ASN A 98 15.44 13.20 2.43
N PRO A 99 16.02 14.38 2.15
CA PRO A 99 15.64 15.18 0.98
C PRO A 99 15.97 14.54 -0.38
N ALA A 100 16.96 13.65 -0.46
CA ALA A 100 17.28 12.93 -1.70
C ALA A 100 16.14 12.00 -2.14
N LEU A 101 15.43 11.37 -1.18
CA LEU A 101 14.22 10.58 -1.46
C LEU A 101 13.13 11.46 -2.08
N LEU A 102 12.87 12.62 -1.50
CA LEU A 102 11.84 13.55 -1.99
C LEU A 102 12.15 13.98 -3.43
N ASN A 103 13.40 14.35 -3.72
CA ASN A 103 13.83 14.70 -5.07
C ASN A 103 13.68 13.53 -6.04
N GLY A 104 14.07 12.31 -5.64
CA GLY A 104 13.89 11.12 -6.48
C GLY A 104 12.42 10.80 -6.77
N MET A 105 11.52 10.99 -5.80
CA MET A 105 10.07 10.85 -6.01
C MET A 105 9.55 11.86 -7.03
N VAL A 106 10.04 13.10 -7.00
CA VAL A 106 9.64 14.13 -7.98
C VAL A 106 10.20 13.82 -9.36
N LYS A 107 11.51 13.54 -9.47
CA LYS A 107 12.18 13.24 -10.75
C LYS A 107 11.57 12.05 -11.49
N ARG A 108 11.11 11.03 -10.76
CA ARG A 108 10.49 9.82 -11.32
C ARG A 108 8.96 9.91 -11.47
N GLY A 109 8.36 11.07 -11.23
CA GLY A 109 6.91 11.25 -11.37
C GLY A 109 6.09 10.43 -10.37
N HIS A 110 6.66 10.10 -9.21
CA HIS A 110 6.02 9.34 -8.14
C HIS A 110 5.47 10.23 -7.01
N THR A 111 5.38 11.55 -7.21
CA THR A 111 4.94 12.49 -6.15
C THR A 111 3.64 12.08 -5.47
N SER A 112 2.62 11.64 -6.22
CA SER A 112 1.33 11.25 -5.61
C SER A 112 1.44 9.99 -4.75
N ALA A 113 2.21 9.00 -5.18
CA ALA A 113 2.42 7.76 -4.42
C ALA A 113 3.36 7.98 -3.23
N GLY A 114 4.43 8.77 -3.42
CA GLY A 114 5.34 9.18 -2.36
C GLY A 114 4.64 10.00 -1.28
N ARG A 115 3.75 10.93 -1.67
CA ARG A 115 2.86 11.66 -0.75
C ARG A 115 2.03 10.70 0.09
N LEU A 116 1.36 9.73 -0.53
CA LEU A 116 0.55 8.75 0.19
C LEU A 116 1.42 7.88 1.12
N TRP A 117 2.62 7.50 0.70
CA TRP A 117 3.57 6.75 1.54
C TRP A 117 3.95 7.53 2.80
N LEU A 118 4.20 8.84 2.70
CA LEU A 118 4.51 9.69 3.86
C LEU A 118 3.32 9.82 4.82
N LEU A 119 2.11 9.99 4.27
CA LEU A 119 0.89 10.00 5.08
C LEU A 119 0.69 8.67 5.81
N CYS A 120 0.91 7.54 5.13
CA CYS A 120 0.88 6.22 5.76
C CYS A 120 1.90 6.09 6.89
N ARG A 121 3.12 6.61 6.71
CA ARG A 121 4.15 6.61 7.77
C ARG A 121 3.77 7.52 8.93
N ALA A 122 3.14 8.67 8.69
CA ALA A 122 2.66 9.56 9.75
C ALA A 122 1.55 8.91 10.59
N MET A 123 0.67 8.12 9.97
CA MET A 123 -0.38 7.38 10.66
C MET A 123 0.15 6.18 11.47
N ASP A 124 1.24 5.56 11.03
CA ASP A 124 1.87 4.43 11.72
C ASP A 124 2.86 4.90 12.80
N ARG A 125 2.31 5.46 13.88
CA ARG A 125 3.11 5.97 15.03
C ARG A 125 3.99 4.89 15.67
N ALA A 126 3.55 3.63 15.61
CA ALA A 126 4.30 2.49 16.14
C ALA A 126 5.44 2.02 15.22
N GLY A 127 5.57 2.57 14.00
CA GLY A 127 6.65 2.23 13.08
C GLY A 127 6.64 0.78 12.59
N ARG A 128 5.48 0.10 12.62
CA ARG A 128 5.36 -1.32 12.25
C ARG A 128 5.55 -1.57 10.75
N GLY A 129 5.45 -0.53 9.93
CA GLY A 129 5.48 -0.62 8.47
C GLY A 129 4.22 -1.26 7.91
N VAL A 130 3.09 -1.26 8.63
CA VAL A 130 1.84 -1.91 8.17
C VAL A 130 0.65 -0.99 8.36
N VAL A 131 -0.07 -0.71 7.27
CA VAL A 131 -1.28 0.12 7.29
C VAL A 131 -2.47 -0.65 6.72
N ARG A 132 -3.60 -0.61 7.42
CA ARG A 132 -4.85 -1.24 6.98
C ARG A 132 -5.54 -0.37 5.92
N LEU A 133 -6.04 -0.97 4.84
CA LEU A 133 -6.74 -0.23 3.79
C LEU A 133 -8.04 0.42 4.28
N ASP A 134 -8.75 -0.20 5.23
CA ASP A 134 -9.97 0.40 5.79
C ASP A 134 -9.65 1.67 6.58
N MET A 135 -8.55 1.67 7.34
CA MET A 135 -8.08 2.84 8.07
C MET A 135 -7.69 3.95 7.09
N LEU A 136 -6.99 3.61 6.00
CA LEU A 136 -6.65 4.55 4.93
C LEU A 136 -7.90 5.18 4.32
N ARG A 137 -8.96 4.37 4.08
CA ARG A 137 -10.25 4.85 3.58
C ARG A 137 -10.92 5.79 4.57
N GLN A 138 -10.99 5.41 5.85
CA GLN A 138 -11.63 6.20 6.90
C GLN A 138 -10.94 7.54 7.13
N GLN A 139 -9.61 7.57 7.09
CA GLN A 139 -8.82 8.77 7.41
C GLN A 139 -8.62 9.70 6.21
N LEU A 140 -8.34 9.16 5.02
CA LEU A 140 -7.93 10.00 3.88
C LEU A 140 -9.03 10.20 2.83
N ALA A 141 -10.07 9.36 2.82
CA ALA A 141 -11.15 9.41 1.84
C ALA A 141 -12.46 9.97 2.40
N ASN A 142 -12.54 10.22 3.71
CA ASN A 142 -13.73 10.76 4.34
C ASN A 142 -13.83 12.26 4.07
N LYS A 143 -14.80 12.66 3.25
CA LYS A 143 -15.02 14.07 2.90
C LYS A 143 -15.51 14.91 4.10
N ALA A 144 -16.14 14.28 5.09
CA ALA A 144 -16.57 14.98 6.30
C ALA A 144 -15.38 15.53 7.11
N ASP A 145 -14.23 14.86 7.01
CA ASP A 145 -12.97 15.34 7.58
C ASP A 145 -12.18 16.09 6.50
N ALA A 146 -12.62 17.31 6.20
CA ALA A 146 -11.99 18.17 5.18
C ALA A 146 -10.50 18.42 5.46
N ALA A 147 -10.11 18.36 6.74
CA ALA A 147 -8.77 18.61 7.19
C ALA A 147 -7.82 17.49 6.73
N ASN A 148 -8.24 16.22 6.83
CA ASN A 148 -7.45 15.06 6.41
C ASN A 148 -7.78 14.53 4.99
N TYR A 149 -8.75 15.14 4.31
CA TYR A 149 -9.22 14.70 3.01
C TYR A 149 -8.17 14.84 1.90
N VAL A 150 -7.67 13.72 1.41
CA VAL A 150 -6.68 13.64 0.32
C VAL A 150 -7.34 13.52 -1.05
N GLY A 151 -8.51 12.87 -1.10
CA GLY A 151 -9.27 12.62 -2.31
C GLY A 151 -10.20 11.41 -2.20
N SER A 152 -11.01 11.18 -3.24
CA SER A 152 -11.98 10.09 -3.25
C SER A 152 -11.31 8.71 -3.12
N TRP A 153 -12.05 7.73 -2.59
CA TRP A 153 -11.54 6.36 -2.45
C TRP A 153 -11.10 5.74 -3.78
N ARG A 154 -11.79 6.05 -4.88
CA ARG A 154 -11.38 5.64 -6.24
C ARG A 154 -9.99 6.18 -6.57
N ARG A 155 -9.73 7.46 -6.30
CA ARG A 155 -8.44 8.08 -6.57
C ARG A 155 -7.33 7.49 -5.70
N ILE A 156 -7.59 7.27 -4.42
CA ILE A 156 -6.63 6.64 -3.51
C ILE A 156 -6.28 5.23 -4.01
N ARG A 157 -7.25 4.41 -4.43
CA ARG A 157 -6.96 3.08 -5.00
C ARG A 157 -6.06 3.13 -6.24
N GLN A 158 -6.25 4.10 -7.12
CA GLN A 158 -5.35 4.30 -8.28
C GLN A 158 -3.92 4.66 -7.85
N ILE A 159 -3.78 5.53 -6.84
CA ILE A 159 -2.47 5.90 -6.29
C ILE A 159 -1.82 4.68 -5.63
N VAL A 160 -2.58 3.89 -4.86
CA VAL A 160 -2.11 2.66 -4.23
C VAL A 160 -1.61 1.68 -5.30
N ALA A 161 -2.36 1.46 -6.37
CA ALA A 161 -1.94 0.60 -7.48
C ALA A 161 -0.65 1.12 -8.15
N ARG A 162 -0.54 2.43 -8.37
CA ARG A 162 0.65 3.05 -9.00
C ARG A 162 1.92 2.99 -8.15
N GLY A 163 1.78 2.97 -6.83
CA GLY A 163 2.93 2.91 -5.90
C GLY A 163 3.32 1.50 -5.46
N GLU A 164 2.57 0.49 -5.88
CA GLU A 164 2.85 -0.93 -5.65
C GLU A 164 4.24 -1.29 -6.17
N GLY A 165 5.00 -2.08 -5.39
CA GLY A 165 6.36 -2.50 -5.76
C GLY A 165 7.42 -1.41 -5.56
N VAL A 166 7.04 -0.13 -5.42
CA VAL A 166 7.95 0.97 -5.07
C VAL A 166 7.87 1.27 -3.58
N PHE A 167 6.71 1.74 -3.13
CA PHE A 167 6.51 2.26 -1.77
C PHE A 167 5.88 1.25 -0.81
N TRP A 168 5.17 0.26 -1.34
CA TRP A 168 4.52 -0.78 -0.54
C TRP A 168 4.32 -2.05 -1.35
N VAL A 169 3.95 -3.11 -0.64
CA VAL A 169 3.40 -4.34 -1.19
C VAL A 169 2.04 -4.60 -0.53
N ARG A 170 1.06 -5.03 -1.32
CA ARG A 170 -0.27 -5.42 -0.86
C ARG A 170 -0.27 -6.83 -0.29
N GLY A 171 -0.81 -6.96 0.91
CA GLY A 171 -1.10 -8.23 1.56
C GLY A 171 -2.59 -8.52 1.59
N ARG A 172 -2.94 -9.80 1.47
CA ARG A 172 -4.22 -10.30 1.98
C ARG A 172 -4.13 -10.33 3.51
N GLY A 173 -5.02 -9.63 4.21
CA GLY A 173 -5.11 -9.73 5.67
C GLY A 173 -5.94 -10.94 6.09
N ARG A 174 -5.78 -11.39 7.35
CA ARG A 174 -6.48 -12.56 7.93
C ARG A 174 -8.01 -12.53 7.83
N ILE A 175 -8.64 -11.37 7.63
CA ILE A 175 -10.10 -11.18 7.71
C ILE A 175 -10.62 -10.45 6.46
N GLY A 176 -10.09 -10.78 5.26
CA GLY A 176 -10.50 -10.11 4.00
C GLY A 176 -10.15 -8.61 3.89
N ARG A 177 -9.65 -8.00 4.97
CA ARG A 177 -9.23 -6.60 5.03
C ARG A 177 -7.81 -6.49 4.50
N GLY A 178 -7.63 -5.83 3.35
CA GLY A 178 -6.32 -5.65 2.75
C GLY A 178 -5.37 -4.82 3.61
N ARG A 179 -4.09 -5.18 3.57
CA ARG A 179 -3.00 -4.47 4.27
C ARG A 179 -1.98 -3.96 3.27
N LEU A 180 -1.36 -2.82 3.57
CA LEU A 180 -0.20 -2.30 2.87
C LEU A 180 1.01 -2.48 3.76
N TYR A 181 1.99 -3.24 3.29
CA TYR A 181 3.31 -3.35 3.89
C TYR A 181 4.19 -2.25 3.30
N LEU A 182 4.47 -1.22 4.09
CA LEU A 182 5.26 -0.07 3.69
C LEU A 182 6.73 -0.47 3.55
N ALA A 183 7.34 -0.10 2.42
CA ALA A 183 8.77 -0.22 2.24
C ALA A 183 9.49 0.81 3.12
N GLY A 184 10.58 0.37 3.78
CA GLY A 184 11.48 1.26 4.50
C GLY A 184 12.20 2.25 3.58
N ALA A 185 12.74 3.33 4.14
CA ALA A 185 13.40 4.39 3.38
C ALA A 185 14.54 3.89 2.47
N SER A 186 15.34 2.91 2.94
CA SER A 186 16.42 2.28 2.17
C SER A 186 15.93 1.43 1.00
N VAL A 187 14.81 0.72 1.18
CA VAL A 187 14.20 -0.07 0.10
C VAL A 187 13.62 0.86 -0.96
N VAL A 188 12.93 1.93 -0.53
CA VAL A 188 12.40 2.97 -1.42
C VAL A 188 13.54 3.66 -2.17
N SER A 189 14.66 3.99 -1.52
CA SER A 189 15.79 4.64 -2.19
C SER A 189 16.36 3.79 -3.33
N ARG A 190 16.57 2.49 -3.08
CA ARG A 190 17.05 1.55 -4.11
C ARG A 190 16.06 1.44 -5.27
N ARG A 191 14.76 1.32 -4.99
CA ARG A 191 13.71 1.25 -6.03
C ARG A 191 13.57 2.55 -6.83
N LEU A 192 13.88 3.68 -6.19
CA LEU A 192 14.03 4.99 -6.82
C LEU A 192 15.44 5.22 -7.41
N GLY A 193 16.29 4.19 -7.48
CA GLY A 193 17.67 4.25 -8.01
C GLY A 193 18.49 5.40 -7.44
N ILE A 194 18.30 5.67 -6.15
CA ILE A 194 19.11 6.60 -5.38
C ILE A 194 20.17 5.77 -4.67
N HIS A 195 21.42 5.93 -5.09
CA HIS A 195 22.55 5.17 -4.56
C HIS A 195 23.03 5.70 -3.20
N ARG A 196 22.85 7.00 -2.93
CA ARG A 196 23.32 7.64 -1.70
C ARG A 196 22.24 8.52 -1.09
N LEU A 197 21.91 8.25 0.18
CA LEU A 197 21.06 9.12 0.99
C LEU A 197 21.95 10.18 1.63
N GLU A 198 22.28 11.22 0.87
CA GLU A 198 23.02 12.36 1.38
C GLU A 198 22.09 13.29 2.17
N ARG A 199 22.68 14.14 3.03
CA ARG A 199 22.02 15.21 3.81
C ARG A 199 21.25 14.74 5.03
N HIS A 200 21.00 15.68 5.93
CA HIS A 200 20.23 15.48 7.14
C HIS A 200 18.74 15.36 6.82
N ASN A 201 18.00 14.64 7.66
CA ASN A 201 16.55 14.56 7.54
C ASN A 201 15.92 15.94 7.75
N VAL A 202 14.95 16.27 6.89
CA VAL A 202 14.15 17.49 7.00
C VAL A 202 12.75 17.10 7.50
N LYS A 203 12.21 17.92 8.40
CA LYS A 203 10.83 17.78 8.88
C LYS A 203 9.88 18.38 7.85
N LEU A 204 8.93 17.58 7.37
CA LEU A 204 7.89 18.00 6.43
C LEU A 204 6.55 18.05 7.16
N ALA A 205 5.82 19.16 7.04
CA ALA A 205 4.49 19.29 7.62
C ALA A 205 3.49 18.38 6.89
N VAL A 206 2.67 17.63 7.66
CA VAL A 206 1.65 16.76 7.06
C VAL A 206 0.52 17.58 6.43
N ALA A 207 0.24 18.79 6.92
CA ALA A 207 -0.69 19.71 6.28
C ALA A 207 -0.35 19.95 4.78
N ASP A 208 0.92 20.14 4.43
CA ASP A 208 1.33 20.33 3.03
C ASP A 208 1.17 19.07 2.18
N LEU A 209 1.25 17.89 2.81
CA LEU A 209 0.96 16.61 2.16
C LEU A 209 -0.54 16.44 1.91
N VAL A 210 -1.41 16.90 2.80
CA VAL A 210 -2.86 16.73 2.61
C VAL A 210 -3.43 17.73 1.60
N ALA A 211 -2.91 18.96 1.57
CA ALA A 211 -3.41 20.07 0.74
C ALA A 211 -3.37 19.85 -0.79
N GLY A 212 -2.77 18.76 -1.27
CA GLY A 212 -2.88 18.32 -2.67
C GLY A 212 -1.53 18.01 -3.33
N THR A 213 -1.56 17.41 -4.51
CA THR A 213 -0.34 16.94 -5.17
C THR A 213 0.58 18.08 -5.61
N LYS A 214 0.03 19.23 -6.05
CA LYS A 214 0.84 20.40 -6.43
C LYS A 214 1.58 20.97 -5.21
N ARG A 215 0.88 21.14 -4.08
CA ARG A 215 1.45 21.63 -2.82
C ARG A 215 2.47 20.65 -2.24
N ALA A 216 2.16 19.35 -2.23
CA ALA A 216 3.12 18.32 -1.82
C ALA A 216 4.39 18.35 -2.69
N ARG A 217 4.27 18.55 -4.01
CA ARG A 217 5.43 18.68 -4.91
C ARG A 217 6.27 19.91 -4.57
N ALA A 218 5.64 21.06 -4.32
CA ALA A 218 6.34 22.27 -3.92
C ALA A 218 7.07 22.06 -2.58
N ALA A 219 6.42 21.44 -1.60
CA ALA A 219 7.00 21.11 -0.31
C ALA A 219 8.19 20.12 -0.45
N PHE A 220 8.13 19.18 -1.40
CA PHE A 220 9.26 18.29 -1.69
C PHE A 220 10.47 19.03 -2.24
N TYR A 221 10.26 20.01 -3.12
CA TYR A 221 11.34 20.87 -3.61
C TYR A 221 11.89 21.75 -2.50
N ALA A 222 11.03 22.40 -1.71
CA ALA A 222 11.44 23.23 -0.59
C ALA A 222 12.31 22.43 0.41
N ALA A 223 11.88 21.23 0.80
CA ALA A 223 12.66 20.35 1.66
C ALA A 223 13.99 19.90 1.02
N PHE A 224 14.01 19.66 -0.30
CA PHE A 224 15.25 19.39 -1.03
C PHE A 224 16.24 20.55 -0.98
N HIS A 225 15.76 21.78 -1.17
CA HIS A 225 16.60 22.98 -1.10
C HIS A 225 17.05 23.27 0.33
N ALA A 226 16.16 23.14 1.32
CA ALA A 226 16.48 23.34 2.74
C ALA A 226 17.55 22.36 3.25
N GLY A 227 17.61 21.14 2.70
CA GLY A 227 18.64 20.17 3.05
C GLY A 227 20.03 20.43 2.42
N ARG A 228 20.18 21.45 1.56
CA ARG A 228 21.50 21.80 1.01
C ARG A 228 22.31 22.55 2.07
N ARG A 229 23.59 22.19 2.22
CA ARG A 229 24.52 23.04 2.97
C ARG A 229 24.63 24.37 2.22
N PRO A 230 24.51 25.52 2.90
CA PRO A 230 24.84 26.79 2.26
C PRO A 230 26.31 26.73 1.87
N SER A 231 26.60 26.81 0.57
CA SER A 231 27.96 27.14 0.14
C SER A 231 28.15 28.61 0.48
N PRO A 232 29.14 28.99 1.32
CA PRO A 232 29.46 30.40 1.47
C PRO A 232 29.78 30.95 0.08
N ILE A 233 29.12 32.04 -0.30
CA ILE A 233 29.47 32.77 -1.52
C ILE A 233 30.87 33.34 -1.23
N SER A 234 31.90 32.76 -1.85
CA SER A 234 33.23 33.38 -1.86
C SER A 234 33.08 34.74 -2.55
N ARG A 235 33.16 35.80 -1.75
CA ARG A 235 33.30 37.18 -2.24
C ARG A 235 34.76 37.49 -2.45
#